data_AF-A0AAU4IV44-F1
#
_entry.id   AF-A0AAU4IV44-F1
#
_cell.length_a   1.000
_cell.length_b   1.000
_cell.length_c   1.000
_cell.angle_alpha   90.00
_cell.angle_beta   90.00
_cell.angle_gamma   90.00
#
_symmetry.space_group_name_H-M   'P 1'
#
loop_
_entity.id
_entity.type
_entity.pdbx_description
1 polymer ?
#
loop_
_entity_poly.entity_id
_entity_poly.type
_entity_poly.pdbx_seq_one_letter_code
_entity_poly.pdbx_strand_id
1 'polypeptide(L)'
;MSTWKRVLAPIRRHWRRVFFPVGFVMNVWGNSLYDTPHRGVGLAMFVGGLVLVFGGRRPWSGFTDGWHTPKRILRRVDETWNEPQWKRRWGYLKLTVWGVAVFAVVRHGWGLLADIEREPDQVVAHVASAQVLMCAWVLLPVWGQAAEPDLPAAELLDRLSSRVWRAMLGRTVANAAGIYFAAVVIHAYVVTTRPSLIVPVAVTLGGAIIAVGHKGWMRLRKLSTQLHSNIVTLERDLDLIPGSEGDKVRERQDAARRSWDAVHLDLQTPVDTGYAVIGTPFLPAEMIDDLCRRVERAVELLPSDETATAGVSADLDKIREACRGRIDSVA
;
A
#
# COMPACT_ATOMS: atom_id res chain seq x y z
N MET A 1 -41.10 11.88 -26.87
CA MET A 1 -40.34 10.76 -26.26
C MET A 1 -40.90 9.44 -26.82
N SER A 2 -40.12 8.68 -27.60
CA SER A 2 -40.65 7.53 -28.39
C SER A 2 -41.20 6.40 -27.51
N THR A 3 -42.27 5.75 -27.96
CA THR A 3 -42.88 4.56 -27.33
C THR A 3 -41.85 3.46 -27.05
N TRP A 4 -40.88 3.29 -27.94
CA TRP A 4 -39.72 2.41 -27.76
C TRP A 4 -38.87 2.71 -26.51
N LYS A 5 -38.63 3.99 -26.18
CA LYS A 5 -37.88 4.36 -24.96
C LYS A 5 -38.65 4.01 -23.69
N ARG A 6 -39.99 4.02 -23.71
CA ARG A 6 -40.83 3.63 -22.56
C ARG A 6 -40.86 2.11 -22.35
N VAL A 7 -40.91 1.32 -23.42
CA VAL A 7 -40.88 -0.15 -23.34
C VAL A 7 -39.49 -0.71 -22.98
N LEU A 8 -38.42 -0.09 -23.47
CA LEU A 8 -37.05 -0.55 -23.20
C LEU A 8 -36.52 -0.16 -21.81
N ALA A 9 -37.09 0.86 -21.16
CA ALA A 9 -36.65 1.30 -19.83
C ALA A 9 -36.77 0.22 -18.73
N PRO A 10 -37.91 -0.48 -18.55
CA PRO A 10 -38.03 -1.54 -17.54
C PRO A 10 -37.16 -2.77 -17.86
N ILE A 11 -36.99 -3.09 -19.14
CA ILE A 11 -36.11 -4.18 -19.62
C ILE A 11 -34.65 -3.85 -19.29
N ARG A 12 -34.17 -2.65 -19.63
CA ARG A 12 -32.81 -2.18 -19.31
C ARG A 12 -32.54 -2.17 -17.80
N ARG A 13 -33.56 -1.86 -16.98
CA ARG A 13 -33.45 -1.90 -15.51
C ARG A 13 -33.33 -3.33 -14.98
N HIS A 14 -34.03 -4.30 -15.59
CA HIS A 14 -33.91 -5.73 -15.25
C HIS A 14 -32.58 -6.33 -15.69
N TRP A 15 -32.10 -6.01 -16.90
CA TRP A 15 -30.79 -6.50 -17.38
C TRP A 15 -29.63 -6.11 -16.47
N ARG A 16 -29.65 -4.89 -15.91
CA ARG A 16 -28.64 -4.46 -14.93
C ARG A 16 -28.64 -5.29 -13.64
N ARG A 17 -29.76 -5.94 -13.30
CA ARG A 17 -29.84 -6.87 -12.14
C ARG A 17 -29.19 -8.23 -12.45
N VAL A 18 -29.09 -8.61 -13.73
CA VAL A 18 -28.46 -9.87 -14.16
C VAL A 18 -26.92 -9.75 -14.20
N PHE A 19 -26.39 -8.54 -14.35
CA PHE A 19 -24.94 -8.32 -14.41
C PHE A 19 -24.20 -8.76 -13.13
N PHE A 20 -24.78 -8.54 -11.96
CA PHE A 20 -24.16 -8.98 -10.70
C PHE A 20 -23.99 -10.51 -10.60
N PRO A 21 -25.05 -11.34 -10.72
CA PRO A 21 -24.90 -12.80 -10.63
C PRO A 21 -24.08 -13.39 -11.79
N VAL A 22 -24.23 -12.88 -13.01
CA VAL A 22 -23.41 -13.34 -14.15
C VAL A 22 -21.94 -12.99 -13.93
N GLY A 23 -21.67 -11.76 -13.50
CA GLY A 23 -20.31 -11.32 -13.17
C GLY A 23 -19.70 -12.16 -12.06
N PHE A 24 -20.47 -12.48 -11.02
CA PHE A 24 -20.01 -13.34 -9.92
C PHE A 24 -19.69 -14.77 -10.37
N VAL A 25 -20.55 -15.39 -11.18
CA VAL A 25 -20.29 -16.73 -11.72
C VAL A 25 -19.06 -16.72 -12.63
N MET A 26 -18.93 -15.72 -13.50
CA MET A 26 -17.73 -15.54 -14.35
C MET A 26 -16.47 -15.36 -13.51
N ASN A 27 -16.56 -14.65 -12.40
CA ASN A 27 -15.48 -14.47 -11.43
C ASN A 27 -15.06 -15.79 -10.79
N VAL A 28 -15.99 -16.54 -10.22
CA VAL A 28 -15.73 -17.85 -9.58
C VAL A 28 -15.16 -18.85 -10.59
N TRP A 29 -15.70 -18.89 -11.80
CA TRP A 29 -15.26 -19.82 -12.83
C TRP A 29 -13.91 -19.40 -13.45
N GLY A 30 -13.74 -18.10 -13.71
CA GLY A 30 -12.43 -17.55 -14.11
C GLY A 30 -11.35 -17.85 -13.08
N ASN A 31 -11.73 -17.87 -11.79
CA ASN A 31 -10.87 -18.31 -10.71
C ASN A 31 -10.49 -19.79 -10.88
N SER A 32 -11.44 -20.72 -10.98
CA SER A 32 -11.06 -22.14 -11.08
C SER A 32 -10.19 -22.46 -12.31
N LEU A 33 -10.30 -21.68 -13.39
CA LEU A 33 -9.50 -21.85 -14.61
C LEU A 33 -8.07 -21.31 -14.52
N TYR A 34 -7.74 -20.50 -13.51
CA TYR A 34 -6.45 -19.80 -13.46
C TYR A 34 -5.24 -20.73 -13.23
N ASP A 35 -5.42 -21.81 -12.48
CA ASP A 35 -4.37 -22.80 -12.20
C ASP A 35 -4.31 -23.90 -13.26
N THR A 36 -5.07 -23.75 -14.34
CA THR A 36 -5.11 -24.68 -15.48
C THR A 36 -4.30 -24.15 -16.66
N PRO A 37 -4.04 -24.96 -17.71
CA PRO A 37 -3.42 -24.48 -18.94
C PRO A 37 -4.17 -23.30 -19.60
N HIS A 38 -5.44 -23.07 -19.24
CA HIS A 38 -6.28 -22.01 -19.77
C HIS A 38 -6.20 -20.69 -18.98
N ARG A 39 -5.08 -20.43 -18.30
CA ARG A 39 -4.85 -19.24 -17.46
C ARG A 39 -5.28 -17.91 -18.11
N GLY A 40 -5.00 -17.72 -19.41
CA GLY A 40 -5.39 -16.50 -20.13
C GLY A 40 -6.90 -16.30 -20.22
N VAL A 41 -7.65 -17.38 -20.48
CA VAL A 41 -9.12 -17.36 -20.50
C VAL A 41 -9.66 -17.13 -19.08
N GLY A 42 -9.07 -17.79 -18.07
CA GLY A 42 -9.43 -17.59 -16.67
C GLY A 42 -9.28 -16.12 -16.24
N LEU A 43 -8.17 -15.47 -16.59
CA LEU A 43 -7.94 -14.05 -16.31
C LEU A 43 -8.95 -13.15 -17.03
N ALA A 44 -9.22 -13.39 -18.32
CA ALA A 44 -10.18 -12.60 -19.08
C ALA A 44 -11.61 -12.71 -18.49
N MET A 45 -12.03 -13.92 -18.11
CA MET A 45 -13.32 -14.16 -17.44
C MET A 45 -13.39 -13.49 -16.07
N PHE A 46 -12.29 -13.52 -15.29
CA PHE A 46 -12.20 -12.85 -14.00
C PHE A 46 -12.29 -11.32 -14.14
N VAL A 47 -11.56 -10.72 -15.07
CA VAL A 47 -11.63 -9.26 -15.29
C VAL A 47 -13.01 -8.86 -15.82
N GLY A 48 -13.55 -9.58 -16.79
CA GLY A 48 -14.89 -9.35 -17.32
C GLY A 48 -15.98 -9.52 -16.25
N GLY A 49 -15.84 -10.53 -15.39
CA GLY A 49 -16.75 -10.77 -14.27
C GLY A 49 -16.76 -9.63 -13.27
N LEU A 50 -15.59 -9.10 -12.90
CA LEU A 50 -15.47 -7.93 -12.02
C LEU A 50 -16.18 -6.69 -12.59
N VAL A 51 -15.97 -6.38 -13.88
CA VAL A 51 -16.64 -5.26 -14.54
C VAL A 51 -18.17 -5.40 -14.43
N LEU A 52 -18.69 -6.61 -14.64
CA LEU A 52 -20.12 -6.89 -14.52
C LEU A 52 -20.62 -6.79 -13.06
N VAL A 53 -19.85 -7.28 -12.09
CA VAL A 53 -20.18 -7.17 -10.65
C VAL A 53 -20.26 -5.71 -10.22
N PHE A 54 -19.24 -4.90 -10.54
CA PHE A 54 -19.24 -3.49 -10.17
C PHE A 54 -20.31 -2.68 -10.90
N GLY A 55 -20.55 -2.96 -12.18
CA GLY A 55 -21.65 -2.36 -12.94
C GLY A 55 -23.04 -2.77 -12.45
N GLY A 56 -23.16 -3.96 -11.86
CA GLY A 56 -24.41 -4.55 -11.35
C GLY A 56 -24.71 -4.31 -9.87
N ARG A 57 -23.75 -3.80 -9.07
CA ARG A 57 -23.89 -3.67 -7.60
C ARG A 57 -24.97 -2.66 -7.18
N ARG A 58 -25.01 -1.48 -7.82
CA ARG A 58 -25.91 -0.37 -7.42
C ARG A 58 -27.41 -0.72 -7.52
N PRO A 59 -27.89 -1.44 -8.55
CA PRO A 59 -29.26 -1.95 -8.58
C PRO A 59 -29.63 -2.96 -7.47
N TRP A 60 -28.63 -3.63 -6.87
CA TRP A 60 -28.83 -4.67 -5.87
C TRP A 60 -28.90 -4.14 -4.44
N SER A 61 -28.23 -3.03 -4.12
CA SER A 61 -28.11 -2.51 -2.75
C SER A 61 -29.43 -2.06 -2.09
N GLY A 62 -30.52 -1.90 -2.84
CA GLY A 62 -31.86 -1.63 -2.29
C GLY A 62 -32.87 -2.76 -2.51
N PHE A 63 -32.49 -3.83 -3.21
CA PHE A 63 -33.36 -4.99 -3.44
C PHE A 63 -33.20 -6.06 -2.35
N THR A 64 -32.05 -6.06 -1.68
CA THR A 64 -31.66 -7.11 -0.72
C THR A 64 -32.32 -7.00 0.64
N ASP A 65 -32.94 -5.86 0.98
CA ASP A 65 -33.49 -5.64 2.32
C ASP A 65 -34.73 -6.49 2.61
N GLY A 66 -35.53 -6.77 1.58
CA GLY A 66 -36.80 -7.52 1.72
C GLY A 66 -36.75 -9.01 1.36
N TRP A 67 -35.65 -9.53 0.78
CA TRP A 67 -35.63 -10.89 0.21
C TRP A 67 -34.48 -11.73 0.81
N HIS A 68 -34.79 -12.96 1.25
CA HIS A 68 -33.80 -13.87 1.87
C HIS A 68 -32.78 -14.43 0.88
N THR A 69 -33.16 -14.66 -0.38
CA THR A 69 -32.27 -15.26 -1.40
C THR A 69 -31.10 -14.35 -1.80
N PRO A 70 -31.31 -13.04 -2.07
CA PRO A 70 -30.22 -12.09 -2.28
C PRO A 70 -29.26 -11.98 -1.09
N LYS A 71 -29.77 -12.03 0.15
CA LYS A 71 -28.91 -12.03 1.35
C LYS A 71 -28.00 -13.26 1.40
N ARG A 72 -28.50 -14.46 1.04
CA ARG A 72 -27.65 -15.66 0.94
C ARG A 72 -26.58 -15.55 -0.15
N ILE A 73 -26.94 -14.95 -1.29
CA ILE A 73 -25.98 -14.74 -2.38
C ILE A 73 -24.90 -13.75 -1.94
N LEU A 74 -25.26 -12.62 -1.33
CA LEU A 74 -24.30 -11.66 -0.81
C LEU A 74 -23.40 -12.28 0.27
N ARG A 75 -23.96 -13.10 1.17
CA ARG A 75 -23.17 -13.81 2.18
C ARG A 75 -22.17 -14.77 1.53
N ARG A 76 -22.59 -15.54 0.52
CA ARG A 76 -21.68 -16.41 -0.25
C ARG A 76 -20.62 -15.60 -0.99
N VAL A 77 -20.98 -14.46 -1.58
CA VAL A 77 -20.03 -13.58 -2.24
C VAL A 77 -18.98 -13.09 -1.24
N ASP A 78 -19.40 -12.72 -0.04
CA ASP A 78 -18.52 -12.28 1.04
C ASP A 78 -17.63 -13.42 1.54
N GLU A 79 -18.18 -14.62 1.77
CA GLU A 79 -17.45 -15.85 2.10
C GLU A 79 -16.38 -16.15 1.03
N THR A 80 -16.75 -16.14 -0.26
CA THR A 80 -15.83 -16.39 -1.38
C THR A 80 -14.80 -15.27 -1.56
N TRP A 81 -15.18 -14.01 -1.35
CA TRP A 81 -14.24 -12.88 -1.40
C TRP A 81 -13.19 -12.96 -0.30
N ASN A 82 -13.57 -13.54 0.84
CA ASN A 82 -12.70 -13.76 1.98
C ASN A 82 -11.82 -15.00 1.86
N GLU A 83 -12.03 -15.86 0.86
CA GLU A 83 -11.17 -17.01 0.62
C GLU A 83 -9.71 -16.58 0.33
N PRO A 84 -8.70 -17.25 0.92
CA PRO A 84 -7.29 -16.87 0.76
C PRO A 84 -6.83 -16.82 -0.70
N GLN A 85 -7.34 -17.74 -1.54
CA GLN A 85 -7.02 -17.80 -2.97
C GLN A 85 -7.55 -16.56 -3.71
N TRP A 86 -8.76 -16.12 -3.36
CA TRP A 86 -9.38 -14.94 -3.95
C TRP A 86 -8.62 -13.67 -3.56
N LYS A 87 -8.33 -13.48 -2.26
CA LYS A 87 -7.52 -12.35 -1.76
C LYS A 87 -6.16 -12.26 -2.46
N ARG A 88 -5.47 -13.39 -2.59
CA ARG A 88 -4.16 -13.46 -3.26
C ARG A 88 -4.24 -13.01 -4.73
N ARG A 89 -5.26 -13.46 -5.47
CA ARG A 89 -5.44 -13.10 -6.89
C ARG A 89 -5.90 -11.68 -7.09
N TRP A 90 -6.78 -11.20 -6.22
CA TRP A 90 -7.14 -9.78 -6.15
C TRP A 90 -5.91 -8.91 -5.89
N GLY A 91 -5.03 -9.32 -4.97
CA GLY A 91 -3.73 -8.68 -4.74
C GLY A 91 -2.86 -8.65 -6.00
N TYR A 92 -2.72 -9.75 -6.73
CA TYR A 92 -1.99 -9.76 -8.00
C TYR A 92 -2.63 -8.89 -9.09
N LEU A 93 -3.96 -8.86 -9.17
CA LEU A 93 -4.66 -7.98 -10.11
C LEU A 93 -4.42 -6.50 -9.76
N LYS A 94 -4.55 -6.12 -8.48
CA LYS A 94 -4.23 -4.76 -8.00
C LYS A 94 -2.81 -4.36 -8.42
N LEU A 95 -1.83 -5.22 -8.13
CA LEU A 95 -0.43 -5.00 -8.50
C LEU A 95 -0.25 -4.87 -10.02
N THR A 96 -0.94 -5.69 -10.82
CA THR A 96 -0.85 -5.66 -12.29
C THR A 96 -1.43 -4.36 -12.83
N VAL A 97 -2.64 -3.99 -12.38
CA VAL A 97 -3.31 -2.74 -12.78
C VAL A 97 -2.46 -1.54 -12.37
N TRP A 98 -1.92 -1.55 -11.16
CA TRP A 98 -1.03 -0.50 -10.68
C TRP A 98 0.24 -0.42 -11.51
N GLY A 99 0.88 -1.55 -11.82
CA GLY A 99 2.07 -1.59 -12.68
C GLY A 99 1.81 -1.03 -14.09
N VAL A 100 0.66 -1.36 -14.68
CA VAL A 100 0.23 -0.80 -15.98
C VAL A 100 0.00 0.71 -15.87
N ALA A 101 -0.63 1.18 -14.80
CA ALA A 101 -0.86 2.61 -14.57
C ALA A 101 0.46 3.38 -14.41
N VAL A 102 1.39 2.87 -13.59
CA VAL A 102 2.75 3.43 -13.44
C VAL A 102 3.46 3.48 -14.79
N PHE A 103 3.43 2.39 -15.56
CA PHE A 103 4.05 2.34 -16.87
C PHE A 103 3.45 3.38 -17.83
N ALA A 104 2.13 3.54 -17.83
CA ALA A 104 1.45 4.56 -18.63
C ALA A 104 1.86 5.99 -18.22
N VAL A 105 1.95 6.27 -16.91
CA VAL A 105 2.41 7.57 -16.39
C VAL A 105 3.86 7.85 -16.78
N VAL A 106 4.75 6.86 -16.63
CA VAL A 106 6.17 6.98 -17.03
C VAL A 106 6.29 7.21 -18.54
N ARG A 107 5.59 6.41 -19.35
CA ARG A 107 5.57 6.57 -20.81
C ARG A 107 5.04 7.94 -21.22
N HIS A 108 3.96 8.41 -20.58
CA HIS A 108 3.39 9.72 -20.88
C HIS A 108 4.34 10.85 -20.49
N GLY A 109 4.97 10.75 -19.32
CA GLY A 109 6.01 11.67 -18.89
C GLY A 109 7.18 11.71 -19.89
N TRP A 110 7.70 10.55 -20.28
CA TRP A 110 8.79 10.47 -21.26
C TRP A 110 8.41 11.09 -22.61
N GLY A 111 7.20 10.80 -23.10
CA GLY A 111 6.68 11.41 -24.33
C GLY A 111 6.62 12.93 -24.23
N LEU A 112 6.11 13.46 -23.12
CA LEU A 112 6.05 14.90 -22.88
C LEU A 112 7.44 15.55 -22.91
N LEU A 113 8.45 14.90 -22.30
CA LEU A 113 9.82 15.43 -22.31
C LEU A 113 10.42 15.42 -23.72
N ALA A 114 10.20 14.35 -24.48
CA ALA A 114 10.65 14.27 -25.87
C ALA A 114 9.97 15.31 -26.76
N ASP A 115 8.69 15.62 -26.52
CA ASP A 115 7.97 16.65 -27.27
C ASP A 115 8.49 18.06 -26.93
N ILE A 116 8.74 18.34 -25.64
CA ILE A 116 9.38 19.59 -25.18
C ILE A 116 10.79 19.76 -25.76
N GLU A 117 11.57 18.68 -25.83
CA GLU A 117 12.92 18.71 -26.40
C GLU A 117 12.91 19.04 -27.91
N ARG A 118 11.90 18.54 -28.65
CA ARG A 118 11.74 18.82 -30.07
C ARG A 118 11.25 20.23 -30.35
N GLU A 119 10.34 20.74 -29.51
CA GLU A 119 9.67 22.04 -29.69
C GLU A 119 9.81 22.90 -28.40
N PRO A 120 11.02 23.37 -28.07
CA PRO A 120 11.31 24.05 -26.80
C PRO A 120 10.64 25.42 -26.65
N ASP A 121 10.19 26.02 -27.75
CA ASP A 121 9.41 27.24 -27.79
C ASP A 121 7.92 27.02 -27.42
N GLN A 122 7.44 25.76 -27.46
CA GLN A 122 6.04 25.41 -27.18
C GLN A 122 5.80 24.82 -25.78
N VAL A 123 6.74 24.96 -24.83
CA VAL A 123 6.58 24.45 -23.45
C VAL A 123 5.26 24.89 -22.80
N VAL A 124 4.77 26.09 -23.12
CA VAL A 124 3.49 26.62 -22.60
C VAL A 124 2.30 25.73 -22.98
N ALA A 125 2.30 25.13 -24.18
CA ALA A 125 1.24 24.22 -24.61
C ALA A 125 1.19 22.92 -23.78
N HIS A 126 2.31 22.55 -23.17
CA HIS A 126 2.49 21.31 -22.41
C HIS A 126 2.22 21.46 -20.90
N VAL A 127 1.91 22.66 -20.42
CA VAL A 127 1.74 22.94 -18.98
C VAL A 127 0.63 22.11 -18.34
N ALA A 128 -0.53 21.98 -19.00
CA ALA A 128 -1.64 21.20 -18.47
C ALA A 128 -1.24 19.72 -18.25
N SER A 129 -0.54 19.12 -19.21
CA SER A 129 -0.01 17.77 -19.11
C SER A 129 1.04 17.64 -18.00
N ALA A 130 1.94 18.62 -17.88
CA ALA A 130 2.95 18.65 -16.81
C ALA A 130 2.30 18.74 -15.42
N GLN A 131 1.24 19.53 -15.24
CA GLN A 131 0.48 19.61 -13.98
C GLN A 131 -0.20 18.28 -13.64
N VAL A 132 -0.83 17.63 -14.62
CA VAL A 132 -1.45 16.31 -14.42
C VAL A 132 -0.40 15.28 -14.00
N LEU A 133 0.77 15.26 -14.65
CA LEU A 133 1.87 14.38 -14.30
C LEU A 133 2.44 14.69 -12.91
N MET A 134 2.61 15.97 -12.56
CA MET A 134 3.01 16.38 -11.22
C MET A 134 2.05 15.81 -10.16
N CYS A 135 0.74 15.97 -10.35
CA CYS A 135 -0.28 15.41 -9.45
C CYS A 135 -0.22 13.87 -9.41
N ALA A 136 -0.07 13.21 -10.56
CA ALA A 136 0.02 11.76 -10.65
C ALA A 136 1.23 11.21 -9.88
N TRP A 137 2.40 11.87 -9.99
CA TRP A 137 3.60 11.49 -9.25
C TRP A 137 3.46 11.73 -7.76
N VAL A 138 2.87 12.85 -7.33
CA VAL A 138 2.61 13.14 -5.91
C VAL A 138 1.70 12.09 -5.27
N LEU A 139 0.70 11.60 -6.00
CA LEU A 139 -0.27 10.60 -5.51
C LEU A 139 0.23 9.15 -5.67
N LEU A 140 1.30 8.92 -6.45
CA LEU A 140 1.78 7.58 -6.75
C LEU A 140 2.12 6.73 -5.51
N PRO A 141 2.77 7.26 -4.45
CA PRO A 141 3.03 6.49 -3.24
C PRO A 141 1.74 6.03 -2.53
N VAL A 142 0.72 6.89 -2.49
CA VAL A 142 -0.58 6.57 -1.90
C VAL A 142 -1.28 5.46 -2.68
N TRP A 143 -1.24 5.50 -4.01
CA TRP A 143 -1.79 4.43 -4.84
C TRP A 143 -0.97 3.14 -4.78
N GLY A 144 0.34 3.24 -4.60
CA GLY A 144 1.22 2.10 -4.39
C GLY A 144 0.86 1.30 -3.14
N GLN A 145 0.54 2.00 -2.04
CA GLN A 145 0.05 1.37 -0.81
C GLN A 145 -1.28 0.64 -1.03
N ALA A 146 -2.23 1.28 -1.72
CA ALA A 146 -3.53 0.66 -2.01
C ALA A 146 -3.41 -0.60 -2.90
N ALA A 147 -2.31 -0.70 -3.66
CA ALA A 147 -1.99 -1.84 -4.51
C ALA A 147 -1.20 -2.94 -3.79
N GLU A 148 -0.78 -2.75 -2.53
CA GLU A 148 -0.09 -3.79 -1.78
C GLU A 148 -1.01 -5.02 -1.62
N PRO A 149 -0.49 -6.24 -1.86
CA PRO A 149 -1.27 -7.45 -1.67
C PRO A 149 -1.48 -7.73 -0.19
N ASP A 150 -2.69 -8.17 0.16
CA ASP A 150 -3.03 -8.65 1.50
C ASP A 150 -2.37 -10.03 1.69
N LEU A 151 -1.12 -10.04 2.16
CA LEU A 151 -0.33 -11.26 2.37
C LEU A 151 -0.49 -11.80 3.80
N PRO A 152 -0.36 -13.11 4.01
CA PRO A 152 -0.26 -13.69 5.36
C PRO A 152 0.90 -13.07 6.14
N ALA A 153 0.74 -12.99 7.46
CA ALA A 153 1.69 -12.30 8.33
C ALA A 153 3.14 -12.79 8.17
N ALA A 154 3.34 -14.11 8.18
CA ALA A 154 4.67 -14.70 8.03
C ALA A 154 5.37 -14.27 6.72
N GLU A 155 4.64 -14.29 5.60
CA GLU A 155 5.17 -13.92 4.27
C GLU A 155 5.48 -12.41 4.19
N LEU A 156 4.69 -11.58 4.86
CA LEU A 156 4.92 -10.14 4.89
C LEU A 156 6.16 -9.77 5.74
N LEU A 157 6.37 -10.43 6.88
CA LEU A 157 7.60 -10.26 7.67
C LEU A 157 8.85 -10.67 6.88
N ASP A 158 8.79 -11.78 6.15
CA ASP A 158 9.90 -12.21 5.29
C ASP A 158 10.20 -11.20 4.17
N ARG A 159 9.20 -10.44 3.73
CA ARG A 159 9.32 -9.42 2.68
C ARG A 159 9.45 -8.00 3.22
N LEU A 160 9.52 -7.82 4.54
CA LEU A 160 9.46 -6.51 5.17
C LEU A 160 10.56 -5.58 4.68
N SER A 161 11.79 -6.12 4.55
CA SER A 161 12.90 -5.37 3.99
C SER A 161 12.59 -4.85 2.58
N SER A 162 12.13 -5.72 1.68
CA SER A 162 11.78 -5.33 0.31
C SER A 162 10.63 -4.31 0.25
N ARG A 163 9.67 -4.40 1.18
CA ARG A 163 8.52 -3.49 1.26
C ARG A 163 8.96 -2.08 1.64
N VAL A 164 9.69 -1.95 2.75
CA VAL A 164 10.22 -0.66 3.23
C VAL A 164 11.10 0.00 2.17
N TRP A 165 11.94 -0.80 1.48
CA TRP A 165 12.80 -0.31 0.40
C TRP A 165 11.99 0.22 -0.79
N ARG A 166 10.98 -0.53 -1.26
CA ARG A 166 10.11 -0.09 -2.36
C ARG A 166 9.33 1.17 -2.00
N ALA A 167 8.84 1.28 -0.77
CA ALA A 167 8.15 2.48 -0.30
C ALA A 167 9.07 3.71 -0.35
N MET A 168 10.30 3.58 0.18
CA MET A 168 11.27 4.68 0.22
C MET A 168 11.77 5.08 -1.18
N LEU A 169 12.10 4.11 -2.04
CA LEU A 169 12.47 4.37 -3.42
C LEU A 169 11.31 5.00 -4.21
N GLY A 170 10.11 4.43 -4.08
CA GLY A 170 8.92 4.94 -4.74
C GLY A 170 8.66 6.40 -4.37
N ARG A 171 8.79 6.74 -3.09
CA ARG A 171 8.67 8.13 -2.62
C ARG A 171 9.77 9.04 -3.18
N THR A 172 11.02 8.59 -3.19
CA THR A 172 12.16 9.36 -3.72
C THR A 172 11.96 9.68 -5.20
N VAL A 173 11.64 8.67 -6.00
CA VAL A 173 11.38 8.81 -7.43
C VAL A 173 10.17 9.70 -7.67
N ALA A 174 9.08 9.49 -6.93
CA ALA A 174 7.88 10.32 -7.03
C ALA A 174 8.14 11.80 -6.72
N ASN A 175 8.91 12.11 -5.68
CA ASN A 175 9.27 13.48 -5.34
C ASN A 175 10.17 14.10 -6.42
N ALA A 176 11.19 13.37 -6.90
CA ALA A 176 12.07 13.85 -7.95
C ALA A 176 11.30 14.13 -9.25
N ALA A 177 10.45 13.20 -9.68
CA ALA A 177 9.61 13.36 -10.86
C ALA A 177 8.60 14.51 -10.70
N GLY A 178 7.93 14.60 -9.55
CA GLY A 178 7.02 15.70 -9.24
C GLY A 178 7.70 17.08 -9.28
N ILE A 179 8.89 17.20 -8.70
CA ILE A 179 9.69 18.44 -8.74
C ILE A 179 10.13 18.75 -10.18
N TYR A 180 10.49 17.73 -10.95
CA TYR A 180 10.86 17.92 -12.36
C TYR A 180 9.69 18.48 -13.19
N PHE A 181 8.48 17.92 -13.07
CA PHE A 181 7.31 18.46 -13.76
C PHE A 181 6.90 19.83 -13.23
N ALA A 182 7.11 20.13 -11.95
CA ALA A 182 6.99 21.48 -11.42
C ALA A 182 8.00 22.44 -12.08
N ALA A 183 9.23 21.98 -12.35
CA ALA A 183 10.24 22.75 -13.08
C ALA A 183 9.76 23.13 -14.49
N VAL A 184 9.12 22.21 -15.21
CA VAL A 184 8.53 22.47 -16.53
C VAL A 184 7.46 23.55 -16.45
N VAL A 185 6.57 23.48 -15.45
CA VAL A 185 5.52 24.49 -15.23
C VAL A 185 6.12 25.85 -14.88
N ILE A 186 7.12 25.89 -14.00
CA ILE A 186 7.84 27.13 -13.64
C ILE A 186 8.57 27.70 -14.86
N HIS A 187 9.19 26.85 -15.66
CA HIS A 187 9.87 27.27 -16.89
C HIS A 187 8.89 27.97 -17.83
N ALA A 188 7.75 27.34 -18.09
CA ALA A 188 6.70 27.86 -18.99
C ALA A 188 6.15 29.22 -18.56
N TYR A 189 5.93 29.44 -17.26
CA TYR A 189 5.31 30.67 -16.76
C TYR A 189 6.30 31.78 -16.39
N VAL A 190 7.49 31.41 -15.89
CA VAL A 190 8.43 32.36 -15.28
C VAL A 190 9.67 32.53 -16.14
N VAL A 191 10.30 31.45 -16.59
CA VAL A 191 11.61 31.54 -17.27
C VAL A 191 11.47 32.09 -18.69
N THR A 192 10.38 31.75 -19.38
CA THR A 192 10.04 32.32 -20.70
C THR A 192 9.90 33.84 -20.67
N THR A 193 9.43 34.41 -19.55
CA THR A 193 9.27 35.86 -19.38
C THR A 193 10.47 36.52 -18.68
N ARG A 194 11.23 35.76 -17.89
CA ARG A 194 12.38 36.22 -17.10
C ARG A 194 13.55 35.22 -17.18
N PRO A 195 14.32 35.21 -18.29
CA PRO A 195 15.39 34.24 -18.49
C PRO A 195 16.48 34.27 -17.40
N SER A 196 16.70 35.43 -16.77
CA SER A 196 17.66 35.59 -15.66
C SER A 196 17.36 34.71 -14.44
N LEU A 197 16.13 34.20 -14.31
CA LEU A 197 15.73 33.34 -13.19
C LEU A 197 16.04 31.85 -13.42
N ILE A 198 16.58 31.46 -14.57
CA ILE A 198 16.84 30.03 -14.87
C ILE A 198 17.79 29.38 -13.86
N VAL A 199 18.92 30.03 -13.56
CA VAL A 199 19.93 29.54 -12.62
C VAL A 199 19.37 29.41 -11.20
N PRO A 200 18.76 30.46 -10.59
CA PRO A 200 18.24 30.34 -9.23
C PRO A 200 17.09 29.34 -9.12
N VAL A 201 16.23 29.22 -10.13
CA VAL A 201 15.19 28.18 -10.17
C VAL A 201 15.81 26.79 -10.20
N ALA A 202 16.78 26.55 -11.10
CA ALA A 202 17.45 25.25 -11.21
C ALA A 202 18.16 24.86 -9.90
N VAL A 203 18.89 25.80 -9.28
CA VAL A 203 19.57 25.58 -8.00
C VAL A 203 18.57 25.28 -6.88
N THR A 204 17.46 26.03 -6.82
CA THR A 204 16.42 25.83 -5.79
C THR A 204 15.75 24.46 -5.93
N LEU A 205 15.38 24.07 -7.14
CA LEU A 205 14.73 22.78 -7.39
C LEU A 205 15.70 21.61 -7.19
N GLY A 206 16.95 21.73 -7.63
CA GLY A 206 17.99 20.74 -7.38
C GLY A 206 18.26 20.57 -5.88
N GLY A 207 18.40 21.68 -5.15
CA GLY A 207 18.52 21.67 -3.69
C GLY A 207 17.31 21.04 -3.00
N ALA A 208 16.10 21.30 -3.49
CA ALA A 208 14.87 20.70 -2.96
C ALA A 208 14.83 19.17 -3.16
N ILE A 209 15.23 18.65 -4.33
CA ILE A 209 15.31 17.20 -4.60
C ILE A 209 16.27 16.54 -3.62
N ILE A 210 17.49 17.10 -3.48
CA ILE A 210 18.51 16.57 -2.57
C ILE A 210 18.01 16.62 -1.13
N ALA A 211 17.47 17.75 -0.68
CA ALA A 211 17.00 17.93 0.69
C ALA A 211 15.85 16.97 1.04
N VAL A 212 14.87 16.81 0.15
CA VAL A 212 13.73 15.92 0.37
C VAL A 212 14.16 14.45 0.35
N GLY A 213 15.01 14.07 -0.60
CA GLY A 213 15.58 12.72 -0.67
C GLY A 213 16.36 12.40 0.60
N HIS A 214 17.36 13.21 0.92
CA HIS A 214 18.21 13.05 2.11
C HIS A 214 17.40 12.99 3.40
N LYS A 215 16.40 13.88 3.58
CA LYS A 215 15.51 13.88 4.75
C LYS A 215 14.72 12.58 4.89
N GLY A 216 14.22 12.02 3.80
CA GLY A 216 13.50 10.74 3.81
C GLY A 216 14.41 9.58 4.22
N TRP A 217 15.60 9.50 3.64
CA TRP A 217 16.58 8.45 3.96
C TRP A 217 17.09 8.54 5.41
N MET A 218 17.40 9.74 5.91
CA MET A 218 17.77 9.94 7.32
C MET A 218 16.66 9.50 8.27
N ARG A 219 15.39 9.76 7.93
CA ARG A 219 14.26 9.32 8.74
C ARG A 219 14.16 7.81 8.77
N LEU A 220 14.25 7.14 7.62
CA LEU A 220 14.23 5.68 7.55
C LEU A 220 15.35 5.07 8.40
N ARG A 221 16.56 5.62 8.31
CA ARG A 221 17.70 5.21 9.15
C ARG A 221 17.37 5.37 10.63
N LYS A 222 16.95 6.58 11.05
CA LYS A 222 16.62 6.88 12.45
C LYS A 222 15.55 5.92 12.98
N LEU A 223 14.47 5.72 12.23
CA LEU A 223 13.39 4.79 12.59
C LEU A 223 13.90 3.35 12.70
N SER A 224 14.70 2.89 11.74
CA SER A 224 15.27 1.54 11.77
C SER A 224 16.20 1.33 12.97
N THR A 225 17.01 2.33 13.34
CA THR A 225 17.88 2.28 14.52
C THR A 225 17.06 2.28 15.81
N GLN A 226 16.05 3.15 15.92
CA GLN A 226 15.17 3.21 17.09
C GLN A 226 14.41 1.90 17.29
N LEU A 227 13.78 1.39 16.22
CA LEU A 227 13.04 0.14 16.25
C LEU A 227 13.95 -1.04 16.60
N HIS A 228 15.15 -1.12 16.03
CA HIS A 228 16.13 -2.14 16.39
C HIS A 228 16.49 -2.11 17.88
N SER A 229 16.80 -0.91 18.42
CA SER A 229 17.12 -0.74 19.84
C SER A 229 15.96 -1.13 20.74
N ASN A 230 14.74 -0.69 20.40
CA ASN A 230 13.53 -0.93 21.19
C ASN A 230 13.16 -2.42 21.20
N ILE A 231 13.36 -3.13 20.07
CA ILE A 231 13.18 -4.59 20.01
C ILE A 231 14.17 -5.30 20.92
N VAL A 232 15.47 -4.92 20.90
CA VAL A 232 16.48 -5.54 21.78
C VAL A 232 16.15 -5.30 23.26
N THR A 233 15.65 -4.10 23.60
CA THR A 233 15.17 -3.83 24.96
C THR A 233 13.98 -4.70 25.34
N LEU A 234 13.00 -4.85 24.46
CA LEU A 234 11.85 -5.71 24.68
C LEU A 234 12.25 -7.18 24.88
N GLU A 235 13.11 -7.73 24.02
CA GLU A 235 13.64 -9.09 24.15
C GLU A 235 14.30 -9.29 25.52
N ARG A 236 15.15 -8.35 25.93
CA ARG A 236 15.79 -8.39 27.26
C ARG A 236 14.80 -8.34 28.41
N ASP A 237 13.75 -7.54 28.32
CA ASP A 237 12.74 -7.45 29.38
C ASP A 237 11.90 -8.72 29.46
N LEU A 238 11.61 -9.38 28.32
CA LEU A 238 10.94 -10.67 28.28
C LEU A 238 11.81 -11.77 28.92
N ASP A 239 13.12 -11.79 28.65
CA ASP A 239 14.06 -12.76 29.21
C ASP A 239 14.22 -12.67 30.74
N LEU A 240 13.85 -11.53 31.35
CA LEU A 240 13.92 -11.34 32.81
C LEU A 240 12.70 -11.89 33.56
N ILE A 241 11.63 -12.29 32.86
CA ILE A 241 10.37 -12.74 33.48
C ILE A 241 10.49 -14.13 34.14
N PRO A 242 11.01 -15.18 33.47
CA PRO A 242 10.99 -16.55 34.03
C PRO A 242 11.80 -16.74 35.32
N GLY A 243 12.80 -15.89 35.57
CA GLY A 243 13.64 -15.93 36.78
C GLY A 243 13.17 -15.02 37.93
N SER A 244 11.99 -14.41 37.82
CA SER A 244 11.47 -13.48 38.82
C SER A 244 10.51 -14.16 39.80
N GLU A 245 10.53 -13.75 41.07
CA GLU A 245 9.64 -14.28 42.12
C GLU A 245 8.77 -13.18 42.74
N GLY A 246 7.54 -13.55 43.12
CA GLY A 246 6.61 -12.67 43.85
C GLY A 246 6.29 -11.38 43.10
N ASP A 247 6.33 -10.25 43.80
CA ASP A 247 6.01 -8.92 43.25
C ASP A 247 6.91 -8.51 42.06
N LYS A 248 8.11 -9.09 41.95
CA LYS A 248 9.03 -8.81 40.84
C LYS A 248 8.52 -9.31 39.49
N VAL A 249 7.72 -10.39 39.47
CA VAL A 249 7.13 -10.91 38.23
C VAL A 249 6.26 -9.84 37.58
N ARG A 250 5.38 -9.21 38.37
CA ARG A 250 4.48 -8.16 37.88
C ARG A 250 5.27 -6.94 37.40
N GLU A 251 6.30 -6.54 38.14
CA GLU A 251 7.18 -5.43 37.74
C GLU A 251 7.87 -5.69 36.39
N ARG A 252 8.37 -6.92 36.16
CA ARG A 252 8.99 -7.32 34.89
C ARG A 252 8.00 -7.40 33.75
N GLN A 253 6.80 -7.92 33.98
CA GLN A 253 5.72 -7.92 32.98
C GLN A 253 5.34 -6.48 32.58
N ASP A 254 5.24 -5.56 33.54
CA ASP A 254 4.95 -4.15 33.26
C ASP A 254 6.12 -3.45 32.53
N ALA A 255 7.36 -3.83 32.81
CA ALA A 255 8.52 -3.37 32.04
C ALA A 255 8.46 -3.84 30.59
N ALA A 256 8.20 -5.13 30.35
CA ALA A 256 8.04 -5.69 29.01
C ALA A 256 6.91 -5.01 28.22
N ARG A 257 5.76 -4.73 28.87
CA ARG A 257 4.65 -3.98 28.26
C ARG A 257 5.07 -2.56 27.84
N ARG A 258 5.79 -1.83 28.71
CA ARG A 258 6.30 -0.49 28.36
C ARG A 258 7.29 -0.54 27.19
N SER A 259 8.14 -1.55 27.15
CA SER A 259 9.08 -1.75 26.03
C SER A 259 8.34 -2.12 24.74
N TRP A 260 7.25 -2.88 24.84
CA TRP A 260 6.36 -3.13 23.70
C TRP A 260 5.68 -1.85 23.20
N ASP A 261 5.20 -0.97 24.07
CA ASP A 261 4.59 0.31 23.65
C ASP A 261 5.53 1.15 22.76
N ALA A 262 6.83 1.14 23.07
CA ALA A 262 7.84 1.80 22.25
C ALA A 262 8.00 1.14 20.88
N VAL A 263 8.09 -0.19 20.82
CA VAL A 263 8.14 -0.96 19.56
C VAL A 263 6.88 -0.73 18.73
N HIS A 264 5.72 -0.78 19.36
CA HIS A 264 4.42 -0.57 18.73
C HIS A 264 4.32 0.81 18.06
N LEU A 265 4.78 1.87 18.74
CA LEU A 265 4.82 3.22 18.18
C LEU A 265 5.74 3.32 16.96
N ASP A 266 6.92 2.69 17.01
CA ASP A 266 7.85 2.68 15.89
C ASP A 266 7.27 1.90 14.69
N LEU A 267 6.58 0.78 14.92
CA LEU A 267 5.94 -0.01 13.87
C LEU A 267 4.81 0.73 13.15
N GLN A 268 4.07 1.58 13.88
CA GLN A 268 3.03 2.43 13.30
C GLN A 268 3.60 3.64 12.54
N THR A 269 4.85 4.03 12.82
CA THR A 269 5.43 5.23 12.25
C THR A 269 5.68 5.07 10.74
N PRO A 270 5.20 6.01 9.89
CA PRO A 270 5.43 5.93 8.45
C PRO A 270 6.89 6.13 8.06
N VAL A 271 7.39 5.25 7.20
CA VAL A 271 8.81 5.21 6.80
C VAL A 271 9.20 6.35 5.84
N ASP A 272 8.25 6.90 5.09
CA ASP A 272 8.47 7.74 3.91
C ASP A 272 8.10 9.23 4.13
N THR A 273 7.03 9.53 4.86
CA THR A 273 6.53 10.91 4.99
C THR A 273 6.54 11.42 6.43
N GLY A 274 6.62 10.54 7.43
CA GLY A 274 6.54 10.90 8.86
C GLY A 274 5.24 11.60 9.24
N TYR A 275 4.24 11.57 8.36
CA TYR A 275 2.87 12.01 8.62
C TYR A 275 1.99 10.77 8.64
N ALA A 276 1.32 10.52 9.76
CA ALA A 276 0.51 9.33 9.98
C ALA A 276 -0.54 9.07 8.87
N VAL A 277 -1.03 10.14 8.23
CA VAL A 277 -2.14 10.07 7.25
C VAL A 277 -1.68 9.80 5.82
N ILE A 278 -0.43 10.11 5.47
CA ILE A 278 0.03 10.15 4.07
C ILE A 278 1.35 9.38 3.89
N GLY A 279 1.52 8.26 4.58
CA GLY A 279 2.77 7.51 4.56
C GLY A 279 2.59 6.02 4.72
N THR A 280 3.64 5.28 4.36
CA THR A 280 3.65 3.81 4.42
C THR A 280 4.08 3.42 5.82
N PRO A 281 3.20 2.88 6.68
CA PRO A 281 3.59 2.43 8.02
C PRO A 281 4.61 1.29 7.89
N PHE A 282 5.50 1.15 8.88
CA PHE A 282 6.51 0.10 8.87
C PHE A 282 5.84 -1.28 8.73
N LEU A 283 4.79 -1.53 9.53
CA LEU A 283 3.90 -2.68 9.41
C LEU A 283 2.43 -2.27 9.20
N PRO A 284 1.60 -3.11 8.54
CA PRO A 284 0.15 -2.87 8.47
C PRO A 284 -0.48 -2.99 9.85
N ALA A 285 -1.53 -2.19 10.13
CA ALA A 285 -2.20 -2.16 11.43
C ALA A 285 -2.66 -3.55 11.92
N GLU A 286 -3.27 -4.35 11.04
CA GLU A 286 -3.74 -5.71 11.39
C GLU A 286 -2.62 -6.63 11.88
N MET A 287 -1.41 -6.47 11.35
CA MET A 287 -0.24 -7.24 11.80
C MET A 287 0.29 -6.73 13.13
N ILE A 288 0.27 -5.41 13.34
CA ILE A 288 0.66 -4.81 14.61
C ILE A 288 -0.29 -5.29 15.72
N ASP A 289 -1.59 -5.34 15.45
CA ASP A 289 -2.61 -5.85 16.39
C ASP A 289 -2.43 -7.34 16.68
N ASP A 290 -2.05 -8.13 15.68
CA ASP A 290 -1.73 -9.55 15.88
C ASP A 290 -0.44 -9.76 16.70
N LEU A 291 0.60 -8.98 16.41
CA LEU A 291 1.85 -9.04 17.17
C LEU A 291 1.63 -8.58 18.62
N CYS A 292 0.82 -7.54 18.84
CA CYS A 292 0.41 -7.06 20.16
C CYS A 292 -0.21 -8.18 20.99
N ARG A 293 -1.26 -8.84 20.45
CA ARG A 293 -1.92 -9.96 21.14
C ARG A 293 -0.96 -11.11 21.45
N ARG A 294 0.00 -11.39 20.58
CA ARG A 294 0.98 -12.46 20.80
C ARG A 294 2.02 -12.09 21.86
N VAL A 295 2.47 -10.83 21.89
CA VAL A 295 3.36 -10.30 22.92
C VAL A 295 2.65 -10.32 24.28
N GLU A 296 1.42 -9.82 24.37
CA GLU A 296 0.62 -9.85 25.60
C GLU A 296 0.47 -11.28 26.15
N ARG A 297 0.12 -12.23 25.26
CA ARG A 297 0.01 -13.63 25.62
C ARG A 297 1.34 -14.22 26.09
N ALA A 298 2.45 -13.87 25.44
CA ALA A 298 3.78 -14.32 25.86
C ALA A 298 4.13 -13.77 27.25
N VAL A 299 3.89 -12.48 27.50
CA VAL A 299 4.12 -11.82 28.81
C VAL A 299 3.34 -12.51 29.94
N GLU A 300 2.10 -12.94 29.67
CA GLU A 300 1.26 -13.66 30.64
C GLU A 300 1.75 -15.08 30.93
N LEU A 301 2.20 -15.80 29.91
CA LEU A 301 2.58 -17.22 30.02
C LEU A 301 4.03 -17.43 30.47
N LEU A 302 4.93 -16.48 30.21
CA LEU A 302 6.36 -16.54 30.52
C LEU A 302 6.71 -16.93 31.96
N PRO A 303 5.98 -16.52 33.02
CA PRO A 303 6.26 -16.98 34.38
C PRO A 303 6.11 -18.49 34.57
N SER A 304 5.35 -19.16 33.70
CA SER A 304 5.03 -20.59 33.78
C SER A 304 5.60 -21.43 32.62
N ASP A 305 5.95 -20.78 31.51
CA ASP A 305 6.44 -21.42 30.28
C ASP A 305 7.50 -20.54 29.61
N GLU A 306 8.77 -20.92 29.79
CA GLU A 306 9.92 -20.25 29.17
C GLU A 306 9.87 -20.26 27.64
N THR A 307 9.10 -21.15 27.02
CA THR A 307 9.00 -21.26 25.56
C THR A 307 7.92 -20.36 24.95
N ALA A 308 7.14 -19.66 25.78
CA ALA A 308 6.02 -18.82 25.35
C ALA A 308 6.42 -17.67 24.41
N THR A 309 7.69 -17.25 24.42
CA THR A 309 8.23 -16.18 23.56
C THR A 309 8.71 -16.64 22.20
N ALA A 310 8.91 -17.95 21.96
CA ALA A 310 9.61 -18.43 20.78
C ALA A 310 9.03 -17.90 19.45
N GLY A 311 7.70 -17.86 19.33
CA GLY A 311 7.02 -17.34 18.15
C GLY A 311 7.06 -15.80 18.03
N VAL A 312 7.12 -15.08 19.15
CA VAL A 312 7.25 -13.61 19.17
C VAL A 312 8.67 -13.22 18.83
N SER A 313 9.68 -13.85 19.45
CA SER A 313 11.09 -13.59 19.19
C SER A 313 11.45 -13.85 17.73
N ALA A 314 10.93 -14.93 17.12
CA ALA A 314 11.14 -15.21 15.69
C ALA A 314 10.62 -14.10 14.77
N ASP A 315 9.50 -13.46 15.13
CA ASP A 315 8.94 -12.35 14.34
C ASP A 315 9.68 -11.04 14.60
N LEU A 316 10.05 -10.76 15.85
CA LEU A 316 10.89 -9.62 16.22
C LEU A 316 12.26 -9.70 15.53
N ASP A 317 12.83 -10.89 15.40
CA ASP A 317 14.06 -11.15 14.67
C ASP A 317 13.96 -10.77 13.19
N LYS A 318 12.86 -11.13 12.53
CA LYS A 318 12.63 -10.73 11.13
C LYS A 318 12.52 -9.22 10.98
N ILE A 319 11.86 -8.55 11.92
CA ILE A 319 11.75 -7.08 11.95
C ILE A 319 13.14 -6.46 12.16
N ARG A 320 13.93 -7.02 13.07
CA ARG A 320 15.29 -6.57 13.37
C ARG A 320 16.23 -6.75 12.19
N GLU A 321 16.16 -7.88 11.51
CA GLU A 321 16.96 -8.18 10.31
C GLU A 321 16.59 -7.23 9.16
N ALA A 322 15.30 -6.92 9.00
CA ALA A 322 14.87 -5.89 8.06
C ALA A 322 15.47 -4.50 8.37
N CYS A 323 15.66 -4.16 9.65
CA CYS A 323 16.29 -2.90 10.06
C CYS A 323 17.81 -2.88 9.86
N ARG A 324 18.48 -4.04 10.05
CA ARG A 324 19.95 -4.15 10.12
C ARG A 324 20.66 -3.57 8.91
N GLY A 325 20.17 -3.86 7.70
CA GLY A 325 20.73 -3.34 6.45
C GLY A 325 20.65 -1.81 6.28
N ARG A 326 20.05 -1.08 7.23
CA ARG A 326 19.76 0.36 7.14
C ARG A 326 20.40 1.20 8.24
N ILE A 327 21.00 0.58 9.24
CA ILE A 327 21.63 1.29 10.37
C ILE A 327 22.92 1.98 9.90
N ASP A 328 23.64 1.35 8.97
CA ASP A 328 24.95 1.79 8.47
C ASP A 328 24.96 2.31 7.03
N SER A 329 23.80 2.40 6.36
CA SER A 329 23.72 2.73 4.91
C SER A 329 23.90 4.22 4.57
N VAL A 330 24.90 4.89 5.15
CA VAL A 330 25.30 6.27 4.79
C VAL A 330 26.30 6.28 3.63
N ALA A 331 26.73 5.10 3.15
CA ALA A 331 27.61 4.94 1.99
C ALA A 331 26.81 4.78 0.69
#